data_AF-A0A0F7IF74-F1
#
_entry.id   AF-A0A0F7IF74-F1
#
_cell.length_a   1.000
_cell.length_b   1.000
_cell.length_c   1.000
_cell.angle_alpha   90.00
_cell.angle_beta   90.00
_cell.angle_gamma   90.00
#
_symmetry.space_group_name_H-M   'P 1'
#
loop_
_entity.id
_entity.type
_entity.pdbx_description
1 polymer ?
#
loop_
_entity_poly.entity_id
_entity_poly.type
_entity_poly.pdbx_seq_one_letter_code
_entity_poly.pdbx_strand_id
1 'polypeptide(L)'
;MDFEISDRKIKLKVDGKTVSWLNYEAEEGRIHLIDTHTAEGFGGKGYAGQLVEFALKYAERFDEILISCPYIKRWIEKRGYRSERIKFTELLRFKEETEVFNRYHEPEAVARYAGYEDGLVRVRFSGYMCTTCGVYDYFEDLIQEVDAEIVDYKEDDEGFLVTYRLNGL
;
A
#
# COMPACT_ATOMS: atom_id res chain seq x y z
N MET A 1 13.51 -21.92 6.80
CA MET A 1 12.59 -20.92 6.20
C MET A 1 11.20 -21.28 6.66
N ASP A 2 10.48 -20.31 7.20
CA ASP A 2 9.19 -20.51 7.84
C ASP A 2 8.30 -19.27 7.64
N PHE A 3 7.00 -19.49 7.67
CA PHE A 3 6.00 -18.42 7.60
C PHE A 3 5.29 -18.32 8.95
N GLU A 4 5.19 -17.10 9.47
CA GLU A 4 4.49 -16.78 10.70
C GLU A 4 3.27 -15.93 10.35
N ILE A 5 2.08 -16.38 10.75
CA ILE A 5 0.85 -15.59 10.68
C ILE A 5 0.57 -15.07 12.08
N SER A 6 0.35 -13.76 12.17
CA SER A 6 0.01 -13.04 13.39
C SER A 6 -1.11 -12.06 13.10
N ASP A 7 -1.67 -11.45 14.13
CA ASP A 7 -2.65 -10.40 13.94
C ASP A 7 -2.11 -9.29 13.02
N ARG A 8 -2.86 -9.02 11.94
CA ARG A 8 -2.55 -8.05 10.88
C ARG A 8 -1.25 -8.24 10.09
N LYS A 9 -0.47 -9.31 10.30
CA LYS A 9 0.81 -9.54 9.57
C LYS A 9 1.09 -11.00 9.23
N ILE A 10 1.55 -11.22 8.00
CA ILE A 10 2.18 -12.48 7.56
C ILE A 10 3.67 -12.21 7.36
N LYS A 11 4.55 -12.96 8.01
CA LYS A 11 5.99 -12.80 7.93
C LYS A 11 6.65 -14.03 7.32
N LEU A 12 7.69 -13.78 6.54
CA LEU A 12 8.63 -14.79 6.07
C LEU A 12 9.93 -14.68 6.88
N LYS A 13 10.34 -15.77 7.51
CA LYS A 13 11.61 -15.88 8.23
C LYS A 13 12.60 -16.82 7.54
N VAL A 14 13.86 -16.43 7.56
CA VAL A 14 15.02 -17.23 7.12
C VAL A 14 16.06 -17.18 8.24
N ASP A 15 16.51 -18.34 8.70
CA ASP A 15 17.43 -18.49 9.83
C ASP A 15 17.00 -17.70 11.07
N GLY A 16 15.71 -17.76 11.38
CA GLY A 16 15.09 -17.07 12.51
C GLY A 16 14.89 -15.56 12.34
N LYS A 17 15.36 -14.96 11.24
CA LYS A 17 15.22 -13.51 10.96
C LYS A 17 14.07 -13.23 10.02
N THR A 18 13.25 -12.23 10.31
CA THR A 18 12.23 -11.74 9.38
C THR A 18 12.87 -11.04 8.19
N VAL A 19 12.66 -11.58 6.99
CA VAL A 19 13.23 -11.06 5.74
C VAL A 19 12.19 -10.35 4.87
N SER A 20 10.92 -10.67 5.03
CA SER A 20 9.81 -10.02 4.32
C SER A 20 8.53 -10.15 5.13
N TRP A 21 7.63 -9.18 5.03
CA TRP A 21 6.31 -9.23 5.68
C TRP A 21 5.24 -8.54 4.86
N LEU A 22 4.00 -8.96 5.08
CA LEU A 22 2.80 -8.45 4.45
C LEU A 22 1.86 -7.98 5.55
N ASN A 23 1.39 -6.73 5.46
CA ASN A 23 0.35 -6.19 6.33
C ASN A 23 -1.02 -6.54 5.71
N TYR A 24 -1.94 -7.00 6.54
CA TYR A 24 -3.30 -7.31 6.12
C TYR A 24 -4.32 -6.92 7.19
N GLU A 25 -5.58 -6.79 6.77
CA GLU A 25 -6.74 -6.75 7.66
C GLU A 25 -7.65 -7.93 7.32
N ALA A 26 -8.30 -8.53 8.31
CA ALA A 26 -9.22 -9.64 8.10
C ALA A 26 -10.42 -9.48 9.02
N GLU A 27 -11.60 -9.47 8.42
CA GLU A 27 -12.89 -9.29 9.09
C GLU A 27 -13.90 -10.15 8.36
N GLU A 28 -14.88 -10.74 9.06
CA GLU A 28 -16.06 -11.45 8.52
C GLU A 28 -15.98 -11.91 7.05
N GLY A 29 -15.30 -13.03 6.79
CA GLY A 29 -15.26 -13.65 5.46
C GLY A 29 -14.39 -12.92 4.41
N ARG A 30 -13.80 -11.76 4.72
CA ARG A 30 -12.88 -11.02 3.84
C ARG A 30 -11.47 -10.92 4.40
N ILE A 31 -10.50 -10.89 3.51
CA ILE A 31 -9.10 -10.55 3.81
C ILE A 31 -8.60 -9.47 2.86
N HIS A 32 -7.93 -8.48 3.41
CA HIS A 32 -7.40 -7.32 2.71
C HIS A 32 -5.88 -7.30 2.78
N LEU A 33 -5.22 -7.59 1.65
CA LEU A 33 -3.76 -7.60 1.52
C LEU A 33 -3.25 -6.20 1.14
N ILE A 34 -2.74 -5.48 2.14
CA ILE A 34 -2.53 -4.03 2.08
C ILE A 34 -1.16 -3.68 1.49
N ASP A 35 -0.08 -4.20 2.09
CA ASP A 35 1.31 -3.86 1.73
C ASP A 35 2.28 -5.01 1.92
N THR A 36 3.29 -5.08 1.06
CA THR A 36 4.42 -5.99 1.18
C THR A 36 5.71 -5.23 1.39
N HIS A 37 6.56 -5.73 2.29
CA HIS A 37 7.86 -5.15 2.58
C HIS A 37 8.94 -6.23 2.59
N THR A 38 10.16 -5.82 2.27
CA THR A 38 11.35 -6.67 2.37
C THR A 38 12.37 -5.94 3.23
N ALA A 39 12.98 -6.64 4.18
CA ALA A 39 14.00 -6.07 5.03
C ALA A 39 15.22 -5.62 4.21
N GLU A 40 15.90 -4.58 4.68
CA GLU A 40 17.11 -4.05 4.03
C GLU A 40 18.18 -5.15 3.89
N GLY A 41 18.86 -5.20 2.74
CA GLY A 41 19.85 -6.25 2.43
C GLY A 41 19.24 -7.63 2.06
N PHE A 42 17.92 -7.78 2.08
CA PHE A 42 17.21 -8.99 1.65
C PHE A 42 16.48 -8.86 0.31
N GLY A 43 16.55 -7.68 -0.33
CA GLY A 43 16.06 -7.44 -1.69
C GLY A 43 16.75 -8.32 -2.75
N GLY A 44 16.07 -8.55 -3.88
CA GLY A 44 16.61 -9.31 -5.02
C GLY A 44 16.70 -10.83 -4.84
N LYS A 45 16.34 -11.37 -3.66
CA LYS A 45 16.45 -12.80 -3.31
C LYS A 45 15.16 -13.62 -3.55
N GLY A 46 14.09 -12.98 -4.02
CA GLY A 46 12.80 -13.63 -4.29
C GLY A 46 11.85 -13.78 -3.09
N TYR A 47 12.26 -13.35 -1.89
CA TYR A 47 11.47 -13.50 -0.67
C TYR A 47 10.08 -12.85 -0.73
N ALA A 48 9.96 -11.65 -1.30
CA ALA A 48 8.65 -11.01 -1.47
C ALA A 48 7.70 -11.88 -2.32
N GLY A 49 8.20 -12.48 -3.40
CA GLY A 49 7.40 -13.36 -4.24
C GLY A 49 6.95 -14.64 -3.53
N GLN A 50 7.81 -15.21 -2.68
CA GLN A 50 7.46 -16.38 -1.86
C GLN A 50 6.42 -16.04 -0.79
N LEU A 51 6.54 -14.86 -0.17
CA LEU A 51 5.57 -14.34 0.78
C LEU A 51 4.21 -14.12 0.12
N VAL A 52 4.17 -13.50 -1.06
CA VAL A 52 2.93 -13.26 -1.81
C VAL A 52 2.25 -14.58 -2.18
N GLU A 53 3.01 -15.56 -2.66
CA GLU A 53 2.44 -16.87 -2.99
C GLU A 53 1.79 -17.54 -1.77
N PHE A 54 2.49 -17.51 -0.63
CA PHE A 54 1.96 -18.04 0.63
C PHE A 54 0.70 -17.29 1.09
N ALA A 55 0.74 -15.94 1.04
CA ALA A 55 -0.37 -15.10 1.46
C ALA A 55 -1.63 -15.29 0.61
N LEU A 56 -1.49 -15.40 -0.72
CA LEU A 56 -2.62 -15.70 -1.61
C LEU A 56 -3.23 -17.07 -1.31
N LYS A 57 -2.40 -18.11 -1.13
CA LYS A 57 -2.88 -19.44 -0.73
C LYS A 57 -3.61 -19.45 0.62
N TYR A 58 -3.12 -18.65 1.57
CA TYR A 58 -3.80 -18.45 2.87
C TYR A 58 -5.14 -17.71 2.69
N ALA A 59 -5.17 -16.71 1.82
CA ALA A 59 -6.34 -15.88 1.53
C ALA A 59 -7.49 -16.66 0.86
N GLU A 60 -7.22 -17.77 0.16
CA GLU A 60 -8.28 -18.64 -0.42
C GLU A 60 -9.23 -19.28 0.63
N ARG A 61 -8.96 -19.09 1.93
CA ARG A 61 -9.87 -19.48 3.03
C ARG A 61 -11.00 -18.48 3.25
N PHE A 62 -10.88 -17.28 2.70
CA PHE A 62 -11.84 -16.19 2.82
C PHE A 62 -12.73 -16.18 1.57
N ASP A 63 -13.96 -15.70 1.73
CA ASP A 63 -14.93 -15.54 0.65
C ASP A 63 -14.51 -14.43 -0.32
N GLU A 64 -13.82 -13.40 0.20
CA GLU A 64 -13.33 -12.27 -0.57
C GLU A 64 -11.87 -11.94 -0.25
N ILE A 65 -11.09 -11.63 -1.30
CA ILE A 65 -9.68 -11.28 -1.23
C ILE A 65 -9.50 -9.89 -1.83
N LEU A 66 -9.40 -8.88 -0.97
CA LEU A 66 -9.13 -7.50 -1.35
C LEU A 66 -7.63 -7.28 -1.51
N ILE A 67 -7.20 -6.71 -2.64
CA ILE A 67 -5.79 -6.42 -2.93
C ILE A 67 -5.59 -4.92 -3.07
N SER A 68 -4.68 -4.38 -2.25
CA SER A 68 -4.20 -3.00 -2.37
C SER A 68 -2.73 -2.87 -2.66
N CYS A 69 -1.97 -3.94 -2.51
CA CYS A 69 -0.53 -3.87 -2.73
C CYS A 69 -0.20 -3.91 -4.24
N PRO A 70 0.44 -2.87 -4.81
CA PRO A 70 0.84 -2.88 -6.23
C PRO A 70 1.78 -4.03 -6.58
N TYR A 71 2.64 -4.44 -5.65
CA TYR A 71 3.53 -5.58 -5.86
C TYR A 71 2.75 -6.89 -6.02
N ILE A 72 1.67 -7.10 -5.26
CA ILE A 72 0.82 -8.30 -5.38
C ILE A 72 0.10 -8.31 -6.72
N LYS A 73 -0.49 -7.17 -7.15
CA LYS A 73 -1.10 -7.02 -8.49
C LYS A 73 -0.12 -7.45 -9.59
N ARG A 74 1.07 -6.84 -9.62
CA ARG A 74 2.12 -7.18 -10.59
C ARG A 74 2.54 -8.65 -10.52
N TRP A 75 2.60 -9.23 -9.31
CA TRP A 75 2.93 -10.64 -9.12
C TRP A 75 1.85 -11.55 -9.71
N ILE A 76 0.57 -11.26 -9.45
CA ILE A 76 -0.59 -11.99 -9.98
C ILE A 76 -0.56 -11.97 -11.51
N GLU A 77 -0.44 -10.79 -12.11
CA GLU A 77 -0.39 -10.60 -13.57
C GLU A 77 0.76 -11.40 -14.20
N LYS A 78 1.97 -11.27 -13.64
CA LYS A 78 3.16 -11.96 -14.14
C LYS A 78 3.07 -13.48 -14.02
N ARG A 79 2.40 -14.00 -12.98
CA ARG A 79 2.29 -15.44 -12.71
C ARG A 79 1.03 -16.06 -13.30
N GLY A 80 0.09 -15.26 -13.80
CA GLY A 80 -1.21 -15.73 -14.25
C GLY A 80 -2.04 -16.38 -13.13
N TYR A 81 -1.85 -15.92 -11.88
CA TYR A 81 -2.66 -16.38 -10.76
C TYR A 81 -4.12 -15.96 -10.97
N ARG A 82 -5.07 -16.86 -10.72
CA ARG A 82 -6.50 -16.58 -10.92
C ARG A 82 -7.30 -17.11 -9.75
N SER A 83 -8.12 -16.24 -9.18
CA SER A 83 -9.18 -16.57 -8.22
C SER A 83 -10.31 -15.58 -8.43
N GLU A 84 -11.55 -16.07 -8.51
CA GLU A 84 -12.75 -15.23 -8.68
C GLU A 84 -13.06 -14.39 -7.44
N ARG A 85 -12.40 -14.68 -6.32
CA ARG A 85 -12.54 -13.97 -5.05
C ARG A 85 -11.70 -12.70 -4.98
N ILE A 86 -10.77 -12.51 -5.91
CA ILE A 86 -9.86 -11.37 -5.91
C ILE A 86 -10.57 -10.13 -6.43
N LYS A 87 -10.51 -9.07 -5.62
CA LYS A 87 -10.93 -7.72 -6.01
C LYS A 87 -9.79 -6.74 -5.77
N PHE A 88 -9.53 -5.88 -6.75
CA PHE A 88 -8.65 -4.74 -6.58
C PHE A 88 -9.44 -3.59 -5.95
N THR A 89 -8.80 -2.87 -5.03
CA THR A 89 -9.45 -1.85 -4.18
C THR A 89 -9.13 -0.44 -4.64
N GLU A 90 -9.90 0.55 -4.17
CA GLU A 90 -9.56 1.96 -4.38
C GLU A 90 -8.21 2.33 -3.73
N LEU A 91 -7.81 1.68 -2.64
CA LEU A 91 -6.47 1.88 -2.06
C LEU A 91 -5.35 1.45 -3.03
N LEU A 92 -5.58 0.46 -3.89
CA LEU A 92 -4.62 0.12 -4.94
C LEU A 92 -4.49 1.27 -5.94
N ARG A 93 -5.63 1.77 -6.41
CA ARG A 93 -5.70 2.89 -7.35
C ARG A 93 -5.03 4.13 -6.76
N PHE A 94 -5.30 4.45 -5.51
CA PHE A 94 -4.64 5.53 -4.77
C PHE A 94 -3.12 5.39 -4.80
N LYS A 95 -2.59 4.20 -4.53
CA LYS A 95 -1.14 3.95 -4.57
C LYS A 95 -0.58 4.11 -5.99
N GLU A 96 -1.32 3.70 -7.02
CA GLU A 96 -0.92 3.92 -8.41
C GLU A 96 -0.92 5.43 -8.76
N GLU A 97 -1.90 6.19 -8.28
CA GLU A 97 -1.94 7.64 -8.46
C GLU A 97 -0.80 8.37 -7.76
N THR A 98 -0.25 7.85 -6.64
CA THR A 98 0.99 8.43 -6.07
C THR A 98 2.17 8.35 -7.05
N GLU A 99 2.25 7.28 -7.84
CA GLU A 99 3.30 7.13 -8.87
C GLU A 99 3.06 8.06 -10.07
N VAL A 100 1.79 8.27 -10.43
CA VAL A 100 1.39 9.23 -11.49
C VAL A 100 1.70 10.66 -11.06
N PHE A 101 1.26 11.05 -9.85
CA PHE A 101 1.52 12.35 -9.26
C PHE A 101 3.03 12.68 -9.29
N ASN A 102 3.86 11.77 -8.77
CA ASN A 102 5.31 11.98 -8.70
C ASN A 102 5.96 12.16 -10.07
N ARG A 103 5.45 11.47 -11.11
CA ARG A 103 5.98 11.63 -12.48
C ARG A 103 5.85 13.06 -13.00
N TYR A 104 4.82 13.79 -12.59
CA TYR A 104 4.54 15.15 -13.06
C TYR A 104 5.09 16.23 -12.12
N HIS A 105 5.24 15.93 -10.83
CA HIS A 105 5.58 16.92 -9.82
C HIS A 105 6.99 16.78 -9.22
N GLU A 106 7.69 15.65 -9.42
CA GLU A 106 9.08 15.54 -8.97
C GLU A 106 10.00 16.48 -9.76
N PRO A 107 10.95 17.19 -9.11
CA PRO A 107 11.32 17.10 -7.69
C PRO A 107 10.61 18.13 -6.78
N GLU A 108 9.68 18.92 -7.31
CA GLU A 108 9.00 20.01 -6.61
C GLU A 108 8.09 19.50 -5.49
N ALA A 109 7.30 18.46 -5.76
CA ALA A 109 6.49 17.76 -4.79
C ALA A 109 6.61 16.24 -4.98
N VAL A 110 6.80 15.51 -3.88
CA VAL A 110 6.95 14.05 -3.85
C VAL A 110 5.97 13.48 -2.84
N ALA A 111 4.98 12.72 -3.32
CA ALA A 111 4.03 11.96 -2.52
C ALA A 111 4.58 10.56 -2.22
N ARG A 112 4.69 10.22 -0.93
CA ARG A 112 5.07 8.88 -0.46
C ARG A 112 3.98 8.31 0.41
N TYR A 113 3.40 7.19 0.00
CA TYR A 113 2.49 6.43 0.84
C TYR A 113 3.15 6.07 2.18
N ALA A 114 2.53 6.46 3.29
CA ALA A 114 3.02 6.27 4.65
C ALA A 114 2.27 5.18 5.41
N GLY A 115 1.03 4.86 5.01
CA GLY A 115 0.26 3.78 5.61
C GLY A 115 -1.23 3.86 5.33
N TYR A 116 -1.92 2.81 5.73
CA TYR A 116 -3.37 2.70 5.66
C TYR A 116 -3.87 2.00 6.92
N GLU A 117 -4.96 2.52 7.48
CA GLU A 117 -5.61 1.99 8.67
C GLU A 117 -7.05 2.50 8.73
N ASP A 118 -8.01 1.59 8.92
CA ASP A 118 -9.43 1.92 9.15
C ASP A 118 -10.03 2.88 8.09
N GLY A 119 -9.75 2.65 6.81
CA GLY A 119 -10.23 3.49 5.70
C GLY A 119 -9.45 4.79 5.50
N LEU A 120 -8.45 5.08 6.34
CA LEU A 120 -7.63 6.28 6.27
C LEU A 120 -6.28 5.98 5.63
N VAL A 121 -5.91 6.75 4.61
CA VAL A 121 -4.61 6.70 3.94
C VAL A 121 -3.77 7.88 4.40
N ARG A 122 -2.51 7.61 4.77
CA ARG A 122 -1.55 8.64 5.12
C ARG A 122 -0.51 8.76 4.01
N VAL A 123 -0.24 9.97 3.57
CA VAL A 123 0.75 10.28 2.54
C VAL A 123 1.66 11.37 3.04
N ARG A 124 2.98 11.15 2.93
CA ARG A 124 3.98 12.18 3.16
C ARG A 124 4.30 12.89 1.86
N PHE A 125 3.96 14.17 1.80
CA PHE A 125 4.43 15.09 0.78
C PHE A 125 5.73 15.75 1.23
N SER A 126 6.70 15.83 0.33
CA SER A 126 8.00 16.46 0.56
C SER A 126 8.48 17.16 -0.72
N GLY A 127 9.50 18.00 -0.64
CA GLY A 127 10.04 18.73 -1.79
C GLY A 127 10.14 20.23 -1.52
N TYR A 128 10.23 21.02 -2.57
CA TYR A 128 10.34 22.49 -2.51
C TYR A 128 8.98 23.17 -2.71
N MET A 129 7.91 22.53 -2.21
CA MET A 129 6.53 22.94 -2.40
C MET A 129 6.32 24.39 -1.96
N CYS A 130 5.44 25.11 -2.66
CA CYS A 130 5.08 26.47 -2.26
C CYS A 130 4.24 26.44 -0.97
N THR A 131 4.86 26.76 0.17
CA THR A 131 4.24 26.71 1.52
C THR A 131 3.21 27.82 1.80
N THR A 132 2.71 28.47 0.75
CA THR A 132 1.66 29.50 0.87
C THR A 132 0.30 28.88 0.52
N CYS A 133 -0.38 29.35 -0.53
CA CYS A 133 -1.71 28.88 -0.91
C CYS A 133 -1.71 27.64 -1.82
N GLY A 134 -0.59 27.34 -2.50
CA GLY A 134 -0.53 26.26 -3.49
C GLY A 134 -0.33 24.85 -2.91
N VAL A 135 -0.13 24.71 -1.59
CA VAL A 135 0.13 23.39 -1.00
C VAL A 135 -1.08 22.45 -1.10
N TYR A 136 -2.28 23.01 -0.96
CA TYR A 136 -3.54 22.26 -1.08
C TYR A 136 -3.77 21.74 -2.49
N ASP A 137 -3.33 22.48 -3.52
CA ASP A 137 -3.47 22.05 -4.92
C ASP A 137 -2.78 20.70 -5.13
N TYR A 138 -1.56 20.50 -4.60
CA TYR A 138 -0.88 19.20 -4.69
C TYR A 138 -1.61 18.08 -3.95
N PHE A 139 -2.29 18.40 -2.84
CA PHE A 139 -3.03 17.41 -2.07
C PHE A 139 -4.28 16.96 -2.82
N GLU A 140 -4.95 17.88 -3.50
CA GLU A 140 -6.12 17.63 -4.35
C GLU A 140 -5.74 16.94 -5.67
N ASP A 141 -4.63 17.35 -6.29
CA ASP A 141 -4.11 16.76 -7.52
C ASP A 141 -3.82 15.26 -7.36
N LEU A 142 -3.34 14.83 -6.18
CA LEU A 142 -3.10 13.41 -5.90
C LEU A 142 -4.39 12.57 -5.96
N ILE A 143 -5.54 13.13 -5.61
CA ILE A 143 -6.81 12.41 -5.49
C ILE A 143 -7.79 12.73 -6.62
N GLN A 144 -7.37 13.49 -7.64
CA GLN A 144 -8.25 13.89 -8.74
C GLN A 144 -8.96 12.70 -9.41
N GLU A 145 -8.28 11.56 -9.50
CA GLU A 145 -8.80 10.34 -10.11
C GLU A 145 -9.13 9.25 -9.07
N VAL A 146 -9.25 9.58 -7.79
CA VAL A 146 -9.54 8.60 -6.72
C VAL A 146 -10.69 9.11 -5.87
N ASP A 147 -11.63 8.23 -5.50
CA ASP A 147 -12.72 8.61 -4.60
C ASP A 147 -12.21 8.71 -3.16
N ALA A 148 -11.66 9.88 -2.83
CA ALA A 148 -11.08 10.18 -1.54
C ALA A 148 -11.34 11.64 -1.13
N GLU A 149 -11.27 11.93 0.16
CA GLU A 149 -11.34 13.28 0.69
C GLU A 149 -10.18 13.56 1.64
N ILE A 150 -9.69 14.80 1.65
CA ILE A 150 -8.68 15.25 2.60
C ILE A 150 -9.35 15.43 3.97
N VAL A 151 -8.86 14.72 4.98
CA VAL A 151 -9.41 14.75 6.35
C VAL A 151 -8.64 15.73 7.24
N ASP A 152 -7.31 15.67 7.18
CA ASP A 152 -6.41 16.44 8.03
C ASP A 152 -5.02 16.49 7.38
N TYR A 153 -4.19 17.45 7.79
CA TYR A 153 -2.77 17.45 7.46
C TYR A 153 -1.94 18.03 8.60
N LYS A 154 -0.70 17.57 8.70
CA LYS A 154 0.28 18.09 9.66
C LYS A 154 1.56 18.45 8.94
N GLU A 155 2.09 19.63 9.23
CA GLU A 155 3.40 20.06 8.75
C GLU A 155 4.47 19.72 9.79
N ASP A 156 5.58 19.15 9.32
CA ASP A 156 6.78 18.87 10.09
C ASP A 156 8.04 19.24 9.27
N ASP A 157 9.21 19.00 9.85
CA ASP A 157 10.51 19.28 9.23
C ASP A 157 10.82 18.42 7.99
N GLU A 158 10.04 17.37 7.72
CA GLU A 158 10.14 16.53 6.52
C GLU A 158 9.09 16.88 5.44
N GLY A 159 8.17 17.82 5.71
CA GLY A 159 7.14 18.29 4.80
C GLY A 159 5.73 18.18 5.39
N PHE A 160 4.80 17.56 4.66
CA PHE A 160 3.40 17.45 5.07
C PHE A 160 2.97 15.99 5.17
N LEU A 161 2.42 15.59 6.31
CA LEU A 161 1.71 14.32 6.46
C LEU A 161 0.21 14.57 6.30
N VAL A 162 -0.32 14.19 5.13
CA VAL A 162 -1.73 14.37 4.75
C VAL A 162 -2.48 13.07 5.01
N THR A 163 -3.66 13.19 5.59
CA THR A 163 -4.58 12.07 5.83
C THR A 163 -5.77 12.19 4.91
N TYR A 164 -6.02 11.15 4.14
CA TYR A 164 -7.16 11.00 3.25
C TYR A 164 -8.11 9.93 3.77
N ARG A 165 -9.41 10.10 3.56
CA ARG A 165 -10.40 9.03 3.72
C ARG A 165 -10.76 8.50 2.35
N LEU A 166 -10.67 7.18 2.17
CA LEU A 166 -11.16 6.54 0.96
C LEU A 166 -12.65 6.28 1.07
N ASN A 167 -13.40 6.61 0.04
CA ASN A 167 -14.80 6.28 -0.08
C ASN A 167 -14.93 4.96 -0.88
N GLY A 168 -15.61 3.95 -0.33
CA GLY A 168 -15.92 2.71 -1.06
C GLY A 168 -15.01 1.49 -0.80
N LEU A 169 -14.72 1.18 0.47
CA LEU A 169 -14.11 -0.09 0.90
C LEU A 169 -15.14 -1.14 1.31
#